data_AF-D9SP71-F1
#
_entry.id   AF-D9SP71-F1
#
_cell.length_a   1.000
_cell.length_b   1.000
_cell.length_c   1.000
_cell.angle_alpha   90.00
_cell.angle_beta   90.00
_cell.angle_gamma   90.00
#
_symmetry.space_group_name_H-M   'P 1'
#
loop_
_entity.id
_entity.type
_entity.pdbx_description
1 polymer ?
#
loop_
_entity_poly.entity_id
_entity_poly.type
_entity_poly.pdbx_seq_one_letter_code
_entity_poly.pdbx_strand_id
1 'polypeptide(L)'
;MRFKNKGYLLILLFFAIIGMYSIAYFDNKIERKIFMWSGAIFATIMYIPAAFEYYEVTEEGLTYRNVFGYRNNTLLWKDIRKIEISTYQVAKIMNFKWVEIKGGINHGTININRGVKDYKKLIKIILEKTKDNPRVIVDSTIYDFIK
;
A
#
# COMPACT_ATOMS: atom_id res chain seq x y z
N MET A 1 8.96 11.11 -10.11
CA MET A 1 7.48 11.23 -10.07
C MET A 1 6.93 10.58 -8.81
N ARG A 2 5.91 11.14 -8.15
CA ARG A 2 5.36 10.59 -6.89
C ARG A 2 3.91 10.09 -7.03
N PHE A 3 3.61 8.94 -6.42
CA PHE A 3 2.30 8.32 -6.33
C PHE A 3 1.92 8.15 -4.86
N LYS A 4 0.74 8.66 -4.46
CA LYS A 4 0.25 8.64 -3.07
C LYS A 4 -1.04 7.86 -2.96
N ASN A 5 -1.46 7.53 -1.75
CA ASN A 5 -2.79 6.98 -1.51
C ASN A 5 -3.91 7.95 -1.95
N LYS A 6 -5.06 7.38 -2.32
CA LYS A 6 -6.24 8.16 -2.72
C LYS A 6 -6.77 8.94 -1.53
N GLY A 7 -6.83 10.26 -1.65
CA GLY A 7 -7.25 11.15 -0.57
C GLY A 7 -8.62 10.82 0.02
N TYR A 8 -9.59 10.39 -0.80
CA TYR A 8 -10.93 10.04 -0.30
C TYR A 8 -10.91 8.82 0.64
N LEU A 9 -10.01 7.85 0.45
CA LEU A 9 -9.88 6.70 1.36
C LEU A 9 -9.34 7.17 2.72
N LEU A 10 -8.38 8.10 2.71
CA LEU A 10 -7.84 8.68 3.93
C LEU A 10 -8.90 9.52 4.67
N ILE A 11 -9.69 10.30 3.94
CA ILE A 11 -10.80 11.08 4.52
C ILE A 11 -11.83 10.15 5.17
N LEU A 12 -12.24 9.08 4.51
CA LEU A 12 -13.17 8.10 5.07
C LEU A 12 -12.62 7.46 6.35
N LEU A 13 -11.34 7.06 6.35
CA LEU A 13 -10.68 6.50 7.53
C LEU A 13 -10.61 7.52 8.68
N PHE A 14 -10.32 8.78 8.38
CA PHE A 14 -10.30 9.86 9.36
C PHE A 14 -11.65 10.06 10.03
N PHE A 15 -12.75 10.11 9.25
CA PHE A 15 -14.09 10.20 9.81
C PHE A 15 -14.51 8.94 10.59
N ALA A 16 -14.08 7.75 10.17
CA ALA A 16 -14.31 6.53 10.93
C ALA A 16 -13.64 6.58 12.31
N ILE A 17 -12.40 7.09 12.38
CA ILE A 17 -11.68 7.26 13.65
C ILE A 17 -12.39 8.29 14.55
N ILE A 18 -12.81 9.43 14.00
CA ILE A 18 -13.61 10.42 14.74
C ILE A 18 -14.89 9.78 15.27
N GLY A 19 -15.61 9.03 14.43
CA GLY A 19 -16.82 8.32 14.83
C GLY A 19 -16.58 7.37 16.00
N MET A 20 -15.47 6.62 15.99
CA MET A 20 -15.10 5.75 17.11
C MET A 20 -14.87 6.55 18.40
N TYR A 21 -14.15 7.67 18.34
CA TYR A 21 -13.94 8.55 19.51
C TYR A 21 -15.25 9.15 20.03
N SER A 22 -16.12 9.62 19.14
CA SER A 22 -17.42 10.18 19.50
C SER A 22 -18.32 9.13 20.16
N ILE A 23 -18.44 7.93 19.58
CA ILE A 23 -19.23 6.84 20.16
C ILE A 23 -18.66 6.44 21.51
N ALA A 24 -17.34 6.31 21.63
CA ALA A 24 -16.68 5.99 22.89
C ALA A 24 -16.99 7.04 23.96
N TYR A 25 -17.00 8.33 23.62
CA TYR A 25 -17.29 9.41 24.54
C TYR A 25 -18.71 9.32 25.14
N PHE A 26 -19.71 9.09 24.29
CA PHE A 26 -21.12 8.98 24.67
C PHE A 26 -21.52 7.62 25.24
N ASP A 27 -20.65 6.60 25.23
CA ASP A 27 -20.94 5.31 25.83
C ASP A 27 -20.91 5.39 27.37
N ASN A 28 -21.96 4.84 27.99
CA ASN A 28 -22.13 4.78 29.45
C ASN A 28 -21.41 3.59 30.08
N LYS A 29 -21.03 2.56 29.29
CA LYS A 29 -20.32 1.38 29.80
C LYS A 29 -18.81 1.61 29.74
N ILE A 30 -18.17 1.58 30.91
CA ILE A 30 -16.74 1.89 31.03
C ILE A 30 -15.84 0.92 30.25
N GLU A 31 -16.17 -0.37 30.24
CA GLU A 31 -15.43 -1.41 29.50
C GLU A 31 -15.45 -1.14 27.99
N ARG A 32 -16.64 -0.82 27.45
CA ARG A 32 -16.82 -0.53 26.02
C ARG A 32 -16.16 0.78 25.61
N LYS A 33 -16.22 1.79 26.50
CA LYS A 33 -15.50 3.05 26.35
C LYS A 33 -13.99 2.78 26.24
N ILE A 34 -13.39 2.07 27.20
CA ILE A 34 -11.95 1.72 27.16
C ILE A 34 -11.59 0.99 25.86
N PHE A 35 -12.35 -0.05 25.50
CA PHE A 35 -12.11 -0.80 24.27
C PHE A 35 -12.14 0.09 23.01
N MET A 36 -13.14 0.95 22.89
CA MET A 36 -13.26 1.86 21.74
C MET A 36 -12.16 2.92 21.72
N TRP A 37 -11.78 3.50 22.87
CA TRP A 37 -10.67 4.45 22.96
C TRP A 37 -9.34 3.82 22.56
N SER A 38 -9.02 2.63 23.09
CA SER A 38 -7.82 1.88 22.70
C SER A 38 -7.82 1.55 21.21
N GLY A 39 -8.95 1.10 20.66
CA GLY A 39 -9.11 0.83 19.23
C GLY A 39 -8.92 2.07 18.36
N ALA A 40 -9.48 3.22 18.77
CA ALA A 40 -9.35 4.48 18.04
C ALA A 40 -7.91 5.03 18.08
N ILE A 41 -7.22 4.89 19.23
CA ILE A 41 -5.78 5.21 19.35
C ILE A 41 -4.97 4.34 18.40
N PHE A 42 -5.19 3.02 18.42
CA PHE A 42 -4.50 2.09 17.52
C PHE A 42 -4.77 2.43 16.05
N ALA A 43 -6.03 2.68 15.68
CA ALA A 43 -6.40 3.08 14.32
C ALA A 43 -5.73 4.41 13.90
N THR A 44 -5.62 5.38 14.82
CA THR A 44 -4.90 6.64 14.58
C THR A 44 -3.42 6.40 14.32
N ILE A 45 -2.77 5.55 15.12
CA ILE A 45 -1.36 5.17 14.94
C ILE A 45 -1.15 4.53 13.56
N MET A 46 -2.08 3.68 13.11
CA MET A 46 -2.02 3.02 11.80
C MET A 46 -2.37 3.96 10.64
N TYR A 47 -3.21 4.97 10.87
CA TYR A 47 -3.64 5.95 9.88
C TYR A 47 -2.53 6.91 9.47
N ILE A 48 -1.76 7.43 10.44
CA ILE A 48 -0.70 8.41 10.17
C ILE A 48 0.30 7.91 9.10
N PRO A 49 0.90 6.70 9.21
CA PRO A 49 1.79 6.18 8.18
C PRO A 49 1.12 6.10 6.80
N ALA A 50 -0.12 5.59 6.74
CA ALA A 50 -0.87 5.42 5.51
C ALA A 50 -1.24 6.77 4.85
N ALA A 51 -1.42 7.83 5.63
CA ALA A 51 -1.72 9.16 5.13
C ALA A 51 -0.54 9.82 4.42
N PHE A 52 0.68 9.48 4.82
CA PHE A 52 1.89 10.11 4.30
C PHE A 52 2.82 9.18 3.52
N GLU A 53 2.50 7.89 3.37
CA GLU A 53 3.25 6.98 2.51
C GLU A 53 3.12 7.35 1.02
N TYR A 54 4.19 7.13 0.27
CA TYR A 54 4.20 7.35 -1.17
C TYR A 54 5.25 6.49 -1.88
N TYR A 55 5.01 6.31 -3.17
CA TYR A 55 5.95 5.68 -4.10
C TYR A 55 6.59 6.76 -4.94
N GLU A 56 7.92 6.75 -5.02
CA GLU A 56 8.72 7.68 -5.78
C GLU A 56 9.44 6.92 -6.90
N VAL A 57 9.10 7.27 -8.14
CA VAL A 57 9.77 6.76 -9.34
C VAL A 57 10.90 7.73 -9.68
N THR A 58 12.13 7.24 -9.68
CA THR A 58 13.34 7.94 -10.12
C THR A 58 13.84 7.33 -11.43
N GLU A 59 14.92 7.90 -11.98
CA GLU A 59 15.57 7.32 -13.16
C GLU A 59 16.17 5.93 -12.86
N GLU A 60 16.66 5.75 -11.63
CA GLU A 60 17.40 4.55 -11.20
C GLU A 60 16.50 3.45 -10.64
N GLY A 61 15.35 3.81 -10.07
CA GLY A 61 14.50 2.84 -9.41
C GLY A 61 13.15 3.35 -8.90
N LEU A 62 12.52 2.49 -8.12
CA LEU A 62 11.29 2.73 -7.39
C LEU A 62 11.59 2.74 -5.89
N THR A 63 11.28 3.83 -5.21
CA THR A 63 11.37 3.91 -3.74
C THR A 63 9.98 3.96 -3.14
N TYR A 64 9.68 3.05 -2.21
CA TYR A 64 8.58 3.20 -1.28
C TYR A 64 9.08 3.94 -0.03
N ARG A 65 8.40 5.03 0.33
CA ARG A 65 8.71 5.82 1.52
C ARG A 65 7.53 5.84 2.48
N ASN A 66 7.80 5.53 3.74
CA ASN A 66 6.88 5.71 4.85
C ASN A 66 7.44 6.80 5.77
N VAL A 67 6.58 7.71 6.26
CA VAL A 67 7.02 8.89 7.04
C VAL A 67 7.79 8.55 8.30
N PHE A 68 7.55 7.39 8.90
CA PHE A 68 8.28 6.99 10.09
C PHE A 68 9.68 6.43 9.79
N GLY A 69 10.11 6.38 8.52
CA GLY A 69 11.46 5.94 8.12
C GLY A 69 11.77 4.46 8.34
N TYR A 70 10.93 3.72 9.07
CA TYR A 70 11.13 2.30 9.40
C TYR A 70 11.10 1.35 8.20
N ARG A 71 10.56 1.76 7.05
CA ARG A 71 10.46 0.94 5.82
C ARG A 71 10.65 1.77 4.56
N ASN A 72 11.82 2.36 4.39
CA ASN A 72 12.22 2.88 3.09
C ASN A 72 12.80 1.75 2.25
N ASN A 73 12.04 1.27 1.27
CA ASN A 73 12.50 0.22 0.36
C ASN A 73 12.77 0.85 -0.99
N THR A 74 14.03 0.87 -1.42
CA THR A 74 14.42 1.27 -2.78
C THR A 74 14.72 0.02 -3.59
N LEU A 75 14.01 -0.16 -4.69
CA LEU A 75 14.26 -1.16 -5.71
C LEU A 75 14.81 -0.49 -6.96
N LEU A 76 16.07 -0.76 -7.29
CA LEU A 76 16.64 -0.32 -8.57
C LEU A 76 16.05 -1.14 -9.71
N TRP A 77 15.85 -0.54 -10.88
CA TRP A 77 15.25 -1.24 -12.03
C TRP A 77 16.02 -2.51 -12.42
N LYS A 78 17.35 -2.47 -12.31
CA LYS A 78 18.25 -3.60 -12.60
C LYS A 78 18.10 -4.79 -11.63
N ASP A 79 17.64 -4.51 -10.41
CA ASP A 79 17.56 -5.47 -9.32
C ASP A 79 16.18 -6.14 -9.23
N ILE A 80 15.18 -5.61 -9.93
CA ILE A 80 13.87 -6.25 -10.06
C ILE A 80 14.06 -7.60 -10.77
N ARG A 81 13.40 -8.62 -10.22
CA ARG A 81 13.44 -10.00 -10.72
C ARG A 81 12.05 -10.57 -10.97
N LYS A 82 11.05 -10.13 -10.21
CA LYS A 82 9.69 -10.63 -10.35
C LYS A 82 8.66 -9.53 -10.15
N ILE A 83 7.66 -9.53 -11.00
CA ILE A 83 6.48 -8.66 -10.93
C ILE A 83 5.28 -9.61 -10.99
N GLU A 84 4.53 -9.75 -9.91
CA GLU A 84 3.41 -10.70 -9.85
C GLU A 84 2.19 -10.15 -9.12
N ILE A 85 1.02 -10.77 -9.36
CA ILE A 85 -0.18 -10.45 -8.59
C ILE A 85 -0.28 -11.38 -7.40
N SER A 86 -0.25 -10.81 -6.21
CA SER A 86 -0.64 -11.51 -5.00
C SER A 86 -2.10 -11.29 -4.72
N THR A 87 -2.77 -12.38 -4.33
CA THR A 87 -4.16 -12.36 -3.90
C THR A 87 -4.24 -12.90 -2.49
N TYR A 88 -4.95 -12.19 -1.61
CA TYR A 88 -5.30 -12.65 -0.28
C TYR A 88 -6.81 -12.66 -0.12
N GLN A 89 -7.31 -13.80 0.33
CA GLN A 89 -8.72 -14.02 0.61
C GLN A 89 -8.97 -13.79 2.09
N VAL A 90 -9.72 -12.72 2.40
CA VAL A 90 -10.29 -12.51 3.73
C VAL A 90 -11.72 -13.01 3.69
N ALA A 91 -11.93 -14.23 4.20
CA ALA A 91 -13.19 -14.96 4.12
C ALA A 91 -13.68 -15.17 2.66
N LYS A 92 -14.86 -15.79 2.47
CA LYS A 92 -15.44 -16.03 1.13
C LYS A 92 -15.92 -14.76 0.40
N ILE A 93 -15.76 -13.59 1.02
CA ILE A 93 -16.46 -12.35 0.60
C ILE A 93 -15.48 -11.30 0.06
N MET A 94 -14.20 -11.32 0.45
CA MET A 94 -13.26 -10.24 0.11
C MET A 94 -11.95 -10.77 -0.48
N ASN A 95 -11.74 -10.48 -1.77
CA ASN A 95 -10.51 -10.77 -2.50
C ASN A 95 -9.65 -9.49 -2.58
N PHE A 96 -8.59 -9.43 -1.78
CA PHE A 96 -7.61 -8.36 -1.89
C PHE A 96 -6.53 -8.75 -2.89
N LYS A 97 -6.34 -7.92 -3.91
CA LYS A 97 -5.29 -8.10 -4.92
C LYS A 97 -4.32 -6.93 -4.88
N TRP A 98 -3.03 -7.23 -4.96
CA TRP A 98 -1.97 -6.24 -5.12
C TRP A 98 -0.88 -6.78 -6.05
N VAL A 99 -0.08 -5.88 -6.60
CA VAL A 99 1.12 -6.23 -7.36
C VAL A 99 2.31 -6.23 -6.42
N GLU A 100 3.06 -7.32 -6.43
CA GLU A 100 4.34 -7.44 -5.73
C GLU A 100 5.49 -7.23 -6.72
N ILE A 101 6.35 -6.27 -6.42
CA ILE A 101 7.61 -6.04 -7.12
C ILE A 101 8.72 -6.59 -6.23
N LYS A 102 9.33 -7.70 -6.65
CA LYS A 102 10.39 -8.38 -5.89
C LYS A 102 11.74 -8.09 -6.51
N GLY A 103 12.64 -7.58 -5.69
CA GLY A 103 14.05 -7.52 -6.02
C GLY A 103 14.71 -8.90 -5.91
N GLY A 104 15.97 -9.00 -6.34
CA GLY A 104 16.81 -10.17 -6.10
C GLY A 104 17.05 -10.44 -4.60
N ILE A 105 17.88 -11.45 -4.33
CA ILE A 105 18.29 -11.83 -2.97
C ILE A 105 18.84 -10.57 -2.27
N ASN A 106 18.18 -10.13 -1.20
CA ASN A 106 18.45 -8.92 -0.39
C ASN A 106 17.86 -7.57 -0.84
N HIS A 107 17.12 -7.49 -1.95
CA HIS A 107 16.63 -6.19 -2.48
C HIS A 107 15.22 -5.78 -2.02
N GLY A 108 14.58 -6.56 -1.14
CA GLY A 108 13.27 -6.23 -0.58
C GLY A 108 12.11 -6.41 -1.57
N THR A 109 10.91 -6.07 -1.11
CA THR A 109 9.67 -6.17 -1.89
C THR A 109 8.87 -4.89 -1.73
N ILE A 110 8.30 -4.42 -2.83
CA ILE A 110 7.38 -3.28 -2.87
C ILE A 110 6.02 -3.78 -3.33
N ASN A 111 5.00 -3.53 -2.51
CA ASN A 111 3.63 -3.92 -2.79
C ASN A 111 2.84 -2.71 -3.26
N ILE A 112 2.10 -2.81 -4.36
CA ILE A 112 1.29 -1.73 -4.92
C ILE A 112 -0.15 -2.23 -5.08
N ASN A 113 -1.10 -1.58 -4.42
CA ASN A 113 -2.51 -1.94 -4.46
C ASN A 113 -3.39 -0.84 -5.09
N ARG A 114 -4.70 -1.10 -5.24
CA ARG A 114 -5.67 -0.18 -5.84
C ARG A 114 -5.99 1.07 -5.01
N GLY A 115 -5.55 1.11 -3.77
CA GLY A 115 -5.64 2.27 -2.87
C GLY A 115 -4.67 3.39 -3.25
N VAL A 116 -3.60 3.07 -3.98
CA VAL A 116 -2.67 4.05 -4.55
C VAL A 116 -3.36 4.80 -5.70
N LYS A 117 -3.27 6.13 -5.69
CA LYS A 117 -3.75 6.98 -6.78
C LYS A 117 -2.90 6.69 -8.02
N ASP A 118 -3.56 6.53 -9.16
CA ASP A 118 -2.92 6.23 -10.45
C ASP A 118 -2.04 4.96 -10.42
N TYR A 119 -2.38 3.98 -9.57
CA TYR A 119 -1.63 2.73 -9.43
C TYR A 119 -1.38 2.02 -10.79
N LYS A 120 -2.35 2.05 -11.71
CA LYS A 120 -2.22 1.50 -13.06
C LYS A 120 -1.07 2.15 -13.84
N LYS A 121 -0.95 3.48 -13.75
CA LYS A 121 0.14 4.24 -14.39
C LYS A 121 1.48 3.89 -13.76
N LEU A 122 1.54 3.77 -12.43
CA LEU A 122 2.75 3.32 -11.73
C LEU A 122 3.20 1.94 -12.22
N ILE A 123 2.29 0.96 -12.29
CA ILE A 123 2.63 -0.38 -12.77
C ILE A 123 3.09 -0.37 -14.23
N LYS A 124 2.43 0.40 -15.11
CA LYS A 124 2.87 0.55 -16.51
C LYS A 124 4.29 1.09 -16.61
N ILE A 125 4.63 2.13 -15.84
CA ILE A 125 5.99 2.68 -15.79
C ILE A 125 7.00 1.60 -15.37
N ILE A 126 6.67 0.80 -14.35
CA ILE A 126 7.56 -0.28 -13.88
C ILE A 126 7.78 -1.31 -15.01
N LEU A 127 6.71 -1.77 -15.64
CA LEU A 127 6.78 -2.72 -16.75
C LEU A 127 7.61 -2.19 -17.92
N GLU A 128 7.42 -0.92 -18.30
CA GLU A 128 8.19 -0.26 -19.35
C GLU A 128 9.68 -0.19 -18.98
N LYS A 129 10.01 0.23 -17.75
CA LYS A 129 11.40 0.33 -17.26
C LYS A 129 12.11 -1.01 -17.13
N THR A 130 11.36 -2.11 -16.98
CA THR A 130 11.92 -3.47 -16.84
C THR A 130 11.82 -4.32 -18.11
N LYS A 131 11.21 -3.80 -19.20
CA LYS A 131 10.85 -4.58 -20.39
C LYS A 131 12.06 -5.27 -21.05
N ASP A 132 13.20 -4.58 -21.08
CA ASP A 132 14.40 -5.07 -21.76
C ASP A 132 15.31 -5.92 -20.85
N ASN A 133 14.90 -6.15 -19.60
CA ASN A 133 15.67 -6.95 -18.65
C ASN A 133 15.24 -8.43 -18.73
N PRO A 134 16.05 -9.33 -19.32
CA PRO A 134 15.67 -10.74 -19.54
C PRO A 134 15.56 -11.54 -18.23
N ARG A 135 16.00 -10.98 -17.10
CA ARG A 135 15.92 -11.62 -15.78
C ARG A 135 14.62 -11.32 -15.05
N VAL A 136 13.75 -10.49 -15.62
CA VAL A 136 12.48 -10.10 -15.00
C VAL A 136 11.38 -11.04 -15.45
N ILE A 137 10.77 -11.72 -14.48
CA ILE A 137 9.60 -12.56 -14.69
C ILE A 137 8.36 -11.73 -14.39
N VAL A 138 7.48 -11.57 -15.38
CA VAL A 138 6.21 -10.85 -15.25
C VAL A 138 5.06 -11.84 -15.30
N ASP A 139 4.18 -11.79 -14.30
CA ASP A 139 2.95 -12.56 -14.29
C ASP A 139 2.03 -12.12 -15.44
N SER A 140 1.60 -13.11 -16.25
CA SER A 140 0.71 -12.90 -17.40
C SER A 140 -0.59 -12.16 -17.07
N THR A 141 -1.09 -12.30 -15.83
CA THR A 141 -2.36 -11.70 -15.39
C THR A 141 -2.24 -10.22 -15.01
N ILE A 142 -1.02 -9.66 -14.98
CA ILE A 142 -0.80 -8.24 -14.68
C ILE A 142 -1.53 -7.34 -15.66
N TYR A 143 -1.53 -7.69 -16.94
CA TYR A 143 -2.19 -6.88 -17.97
C TYR A 143 -3.70 -6.77 -17.73
N ASP A 144 -4.34 -7.86 -17.30
CA ASP A 144 -5.75 -7.86 -16.94
C ASP A 144 -6.03 -7.05 -15.66
N PHE A 145 -5.10 -7.05 -14.71
CA PHE A 145 -5.24 -6.29 -13.47
C PHE A 145 -5.13 -4.77 -13.65
N ILE A 146 -4.33 -4.34 -14.63
CA ILE A 146 -4.12 -2.92 -14.96
C ILE A 146 -5.02 -2.41 -16.09
N LYS A 147 -5.78 -3.29 -16.76
CA LYS A 147 -6.85 -2.93 -17.70
C LYS A 147 -7.91 -2.10 -16.98
#